data_AF-A0A1F2SN48-F1
#
_entry.id   AF-A0A1F2SN48-F1
#
_cell.length_a   1.000
_cell.length_b   1.000
_cell.length_c   1.000
_cell.angle_alpha   90.00
_cell.angle_beta   90.00
_cell.angle_gamma   90.00
#
_symmetry.space_group_name_H-M   'P 1'
#
loop_
_entity.id
_entity.type
_entity.pdbx_description
1 polymer ?
#
loop_
_entity_poly.entity_id
_entity_poly.type
_entity_poly.pdbx_seq_one_letter_code
_entity_poly.pdbx_strand_id
1 'polypeptide(L)'
;MAIESGQTGALTQRERHLLRRSMAFYEALASGDRIPSTEAQRHFVEACRGTAEPETEHEVAFLKYRAGATDLSFAVEDLKVWGI
;
A
#
# COMPACT_ATOMS: atom_id res chain seq x y z
N MET A 1 -26.44 7.91 -3.44
CA MET A 1 -25.32 7.11 -3.97
C MET A 1 -24.53 6.62 -2.77
N ALA A 2 -24.60 5.33 -2.50
CA ALA A 2 -23.99 4.72 -1.32
C ALA A 2 -22.47 4.63 -1.56
N ILE A 3 -21.72 5.25 -0.65
CA ILE A 3 -20.32 4.91 -0.39
C ILE A 3 -20.30 3.49 0.18
N GLU A 4 -20.17 2.49 -0.68
CA GLU A 4 -19.99 1.12 -0.21
C GLU A 4 -18.59 0.97 0.37
N SER A 5 -18.57 0.75 1.69
CA SER A 5 -17.60 -0.09 2.38
C SER A 5 -16.15 0.37 2.32
N GLY A 6 -15.80 1.25 3.25
CA GLY A 6 -14.40 1.46 3.62
C GLY A 6 -13.69 0.13 3.88
N GLN A 7 -12.70 -0.19 3.05
CA GLN A 7 -11.61 -1.08 3.44
C GLN A 7 -10.67 -0.40 4.47
N THR A 8 -11.21 0.35 5.42
CA THR A 8 -10.52 0.86 6.62
C THR A 8 -10.42 -0.26 7.65
N GLY A 9 -9.71 -1.34 7.28
CA GLY A 9 -9.53 -2.52 8.11
C GLY A 9 -8.05 -2.90 8.22
N ALA A 10 -7.71 -3.72 9.21
CA ALA A 10 -6.35 -4.20 9.41
C ALA A 10 -5.80 -4.90 8.16
N LEU A 11 -4.48 -4.80 7.95
CA LEU A 11 -3.80 -5.51 6.87
C LEU A 11 -3.81 -7.02 7.13
N THR A 12 -4.29 -7.78 6.15
CA THR A 12 -4.16 -9.24 6.14
C THR A 12 -2.69 -9.65 6.06
N GLN A 13 -2.39 -10.90 6.42
CA GLN A 13 -1.01 -11.42 6.33
C GLN A 13 -0.46 -11.38 4.90
N ARG A 14 -1.31 -11.63 3.91
CA ARG A 14 -0.94 -11.56 2.49
C ARG A 14 -0.62 -10.13 2.07
N GLU A 15 -1.47 -9.17 2.41
CA GLU A 15 -1.23 -7.74 2.12
C GLU A 15 0.05 -7.24 2.79
N ARG A 16 0.31 -7.63 4.04
CA ARG A 16 1.60 -7.36 4.71
C ARG A 16 2.78 -7.92 3.95
N HIS A 17 2.70 -9.18 3.49
CA HIS A 17 3.78 -9.79 2.74
C HIS A 17 4.05 -9.04 1.42
N LEU A 18 2.99 -8.62 0.72
CA LEU A 18 3.08 -7.81 -0.48
C LEU A 18 3.77 -6.46 -0.21
N LEU A 19 3.34 -5.77 0.84
CA LEU A 19 3.93 -4.50 1.26
C LEU A 19 5.40 -4.68 1.62
N ARG A 20 5.76 -5.65 2.47
CA ARG A 20 7.16 -5.90 2.87
C ARG A 20 8.06 -6.15 1.65
N ARG A 21 7.57 -6.89 0.65
CA ARG A 21 8.36 -7.25 -0.53
C ARG A 21 8.54 -6.09 -1.51
N SER A 22 7.57 -5.18 -1.59
CA SER A 22 7.46 -4.22 -2.70
C SER A 22 7.32 -2.77 -2.26
N MET A 23 7.50 -2.46 -0.96
CA MET A 23 7.24 -1.12 -0.39
C MET A 23 7.97 -0.01 -1.15
N ALA A 24 9.29 -0.13 -1.29
CA ALA A 24 10.11 0.87 -1.99
C ALA A 24 9.67 1.08 -3.45
N PHE A 25 9.19 0.02 -4.10
CA PHE A 25 8.67 0.12 -5.47
C PHE A 25 7.32 0.87 -5.51
N TYR A 26 6.43 0.61 -4.56
CA TYR A 26 5.15 1.32 -4.45
C TYR A 26 5.33 2.80 -4.11
N GLU A 27 6.22 3.12 -3.17
CA GLU A 27 6.52 4.50 -2.81
C GLU A 27 7.12 5.26 -3.99
N ALA A 28 8.05 4.65 -4.73
CA ALA A 28 8.65 5.28 -5.91
C ALA A 28 7.61 5.54 -7.02
N LEU A 29 6.65 4.63 -7.24
CA LEU A 29 5.56 4.87 -8.19
C LEU A 29 4.60 5.95 -7.69
N ALA A 30 4.22 5.92 -6.42
CA ALA A 30 3.25 6.85 -5.84
C ALA A 30 3.79 8.30 -5.73
N SER A 31 5.09 8.46 -5.45
CA SER A 31 5.79 9.75 -5.42
C SER A 31 6.11 10.30 -6.80
N GLY A 32 6.20 9.44 -7.82
CA GLY A 32 6.61 9.80 -9.17
C GLY A 32 8.12 9.68 -9.42
N ASP A 33 8.90 9.24 -8.43
CA ASP A 33 10.34 8.94 -8.59
C ASP A 33 10.58 7.82 -9.62
N ARG A 34 9.58 6.95 -9.81
CA ARG A 34 9.58 5.93 -10.85
C ARG A 34 8.45 6.16 -11.85
N ILE A 35 8.81 6.20 -13.13
CA ILE A 35 7.83 6.29 -14.23
C ILE A 35 7.19 4.92 -14.45
N PRO A 36 5.85 4.80 -14.45
CA PRO A 36 5.17 3.55 -14.72
C PRO A 36 5.39 3.10 -16.17
N SER A 37 5.90 1.89 -16.36
CA SER A 37 6.21 1.30 -17.67
C SER A 37 5.18 0.30 -18.15
N THR A 38 4.25 -0.15 -17.30
CA THR A 38 3.20 -1.12 -17.64
C THR A 38 1.81 -0.58 -17.33
N GLU A 39 0.78 -1.18 -17.92
CA GLU A 39 -0.64 -0.84 -17.64
C GLU A 39 -0.95 -0.97 -16.15
N ALA A 40 -0.57 -2.09 -15.53
CA ALA A 40 -0.76 -2.29 -14.09
C ALA A 40 -0.08 -1.22 -13.24
N GLN A 41 1.10 -0.73 -13.64
CA GLN A 41 1.77 0.36 -12.90
C GLN A 41 1.08 1.71 -13.11
N ARG A 42 0.55 1.97 -14.31
CA ARG A 42 -0.23 3.19 -14.58
C ARG A 42 -1.52 3.19 -13.76
N HIS A 43 -2.23 2.07 -13.76
CA HIS A 43 -3.44 1.88 -12.98
C HIS A 43 -3.16 2.03 -11.48
N PHE A 44 -2.06 1.47 -10.98
CA PHE A 44 -1.62 1.66 -9.59
C PHE A 44 -1.45 3.14 -9.22
N VAL A 45 -0.87 3.94 -10.11
CA VAL A 45 -0.70 5.39 -9.91
C VAL A 45 -2.05 6.11 -9.93
N GLU A 46 -2.96 5.74 -10.84
CA GLU A 46 -4.32 6.29 -10.91
C GLU A 46 -5.13 5.97 -9.64
N ALA A 47 -5.05 4.73 -9.15
CA ALA A 47 -5.64 4.32 -7.89
C ALA A 47 -5.04 5.11 -6.71
N CYS A 48 -3.72 5.32 -6.68
CA CYS A 48 -3.06 6.15 -5.67
C CYS A 48 -3.50 7.63 -5.70
N ARG A 49 -3.95 8.12 -6.84
CA ARG A 49 -4.46 9.49 -7.04
C ARG A 49 -5.96 9.60 -6.81
N GLY A 50 -6.66 8.48 -6.60
CA GLY A 50 -8.11 8.43 -6.45
C GLY A 50 -8.86 8.67 -7.76
N THR A 51 -8.21 8.49 -8.91
CA THR A 51 -8.83 8.65 -10.24
C THR A 51 -9.31 7.33 -10.83
N ALA A 52 -8.96 6.20 -10.20
CA ALA A 52 -9.44 4.86 -10.52
C ALA A 52 -9.71 4.08 -9.22
N GLU A 53 -10.61 3.11 -9.25
CA GLU A 53 -10.82 2.17 -8.14
C GLU A 53 -9.69 1.13 -8.13
N PRO A 54 -9.22 0.66 -6.96
CA PRO A 54 -8.20 -0.38 -6.91
C PRO A 54 -8.76 -1.72 -7.42
N GLU A 55 -8.07 -2.34 -8.36
CA GLU A 55 -8.47 -3.61 -8.97
C GLU A 55 -7.59 -4.79 -8.52
N THR A 56 -6.40 -4.50 -8.00
CA THR A 56 -5.41 -5.52 -7.62
C THR A 56 -5.17 -5.56 -6.11
N GLU A 57 -4.74 -6.71 -5.60
CA GLU A 57 -4.33 -6.86 -4.19
C GLU A 57 -3.19 -5.90 -3.81
N HIS A 58 -2.32 -5.53 -4.75
CA HIS A 58 -1.23 -4.58 -4.53
C HIS A 58 -1.75 -3.17 -4.27
N GLU A 59 -2.72 -2.73 -5.06
CA GLU A 59 -3.35 -1.42 -4.93
C GLU A 59 -4.14 -1.33 -3.63
N VAL A 60 -4.96 -2.35 -3.34
CA VAL A 60 -5.73 -2.42 -2.10
C VAL A 60 -4.80 -2.38 -0.88
N ALA A 61 -3.74 -3.20 -0.86
CA ALA A 61 -2.80 -3.24 0.25
C ALA A 61 -2.13 -1.88 0.48
N PHE A 62 -1.68 -1.22 -0.59
CA PHE A 62 -0.99 0.06 -0.49
C PHE A 62 -1.91 1.21 -0.09
N LEU A 63 -3.15 1.25 -0.62
CA LEU A 63 -4.14 2.24 -0.22
C LEU A 63 -4.55 2.07 1.25
N LYS A 64 -4.74 0.83 1.73
CA LYS A 64 -4.97 0.54 3.16
C LYS A 64 -3.83 1.06 4.02
N TYR A 65 -2.59 0.76 3.64
CA TYR A 65 -1.40 1.26 4.33
C TYR A 65 -1.39 2.80 4.39
N ARG A 66 -1.62 3.48 3.26
CA ARG A 66 -1.68 4.96 3.19
C ARG A 66 -2.80 5.56 4.00
N ALA A 67 -3.94 4.88 4.11
CA ALA A 67 -5.07 5.28 4.94
C ALA A 67 -4.81 5.10 6.45
N GLY A 68 -3.63 4.63 6.84
CA GLY A 68 -3.28 4.41 8.24
C GLY A 68 -3.88 3.12 8.81
N ALA A 69 -4.14 2.11 7.98
CA ALA A 69 -4.47 0.77 8.48
C ALA A 69 -3.33 0.28 9.39
N THR A 70 -3.56 0.35 10.70
CA THR A 70 -2.54 0.10 11.71
C THR A 70 -2.15 -1.36 11.69
N ASP A 71 -0.92 -1.65 11.27
CA ASP A 71 -0.25 -2.88 11.60
C ASP A 71 0.84 -2.59 12.64
N LEU A 72 0.52 -2.87 13.91
CA LEU A 72 1.46 -2.72 15.02
C LEU A 72 2.62 -3.73 14.96
N SER A 73 2.63 -4.67 13.99
CA SER A 73 3.73 -5.63 13.79
C SER A 73 4.84 -5.10 12.87
N PHE A 74 4.53 -4.16 11.97
CA PHE A 74 5.52 -3.47 11.13
C PHE A 74 6.43 -2.52 11.93
N ALA A 75 5.92 -1.90 12.99
CA ALA A 75 6.65 -0.91 13.79
C ALA A 75 7.59 -1.52 14.85
N VAL A 76 7.39 -2.78 15.26
CA VAL A 76 8.14 -3.41 16.37
C VAL A 76 9.39 -4.16 15.93
N GLU A 77 9.63 -4.35 14.63
CA GLU A 77 10.87 -4.94 14.12
C GLU A 77 12.02 -3.89 14.00
N ASP A 78 11.71 -2.60 13.86
CA ASP A 78 12.71 -1.52 13.77
C ASP A 78 13.32 -1.17 15.15
N LEU A 79 12.57 -1.38 16.24
CA LEU A 79 13.01 -1.09 17.61
C LEU A 79 13.98 -2.12 18.20
N LYS A 80 14.30 -3.23 17.50
CA LYS A 80 15.30 -4.21 17.97
C LYS A 80 16.73 -3.91 17.52
N VAL A 81 16.95 -2.87 16.70
CA VAL A 81 18.28 -2.53 16.16
C VAL A 81 19.13 -1.69 17.12
N TRP A 82 18.53 -1.04 18.12
CA TRP A 82 19.26 -0.37 19.20
C TRP A 82 19.05 -1.13 20.50
N GLY A 83 19.94 -2.10 20.74
CA GLY A 83 19.98 -2.86 21.99
C GLY A 83 20.04 -1.94 23.21
N ILE A 84 19.04 -2.08 24.08
CA ILE A 84 19.20 -1.84 25.52
C ILE A 84 19.73 -3.15 26.12
#